data_AF-A0A9Q6I1K4-F1
#
_entry.id   AF-A0A9Q6I1K4-F1
#
_cell.length_a   1.000
_cell.length_b   1.000
_cell.length_c   1.000
_cell.angle_alpha   90.00
_cell.angle_beta   90.00
_cell.angle_gamma   90.00
#
_symmetry.space_group_name_H-M   'P 1'
#
loop_
_entity.id
_entity.type
_entity.pdbx_description
1 polymer ?
#
loop_
_entity_poly.entity_id
_entity_poly.type
_entity_poly.pdbx_seq_one_letter_code
_entity_poly.pdbx_strand_id
1 'polypeptide(L)'
;MSNEWPAGAERLSAQAFRKQVKDKGWMIKAVAARWQISDTWMSKLVNDNRRGTQWDDACRGLPDLRCGVAVISAAELRALKKEKGGWMNSTLAARWNMTEQTVGHFSRQTCRVLLWDDAFRGLPHTSEDAPPLTAEEFRALTEKKGWTSGLLAARWAVSPGQLSETVSTPDRGSFWDDACRGLPDFI
;
A
#
# COMPACT_ATOMS: atom_id res chain seq x y z
N MET A 1 -34.45 3.59 -33.03
CA MET A 1 -33.65 3.14 -31.88
C MET A 1 -32.45 4.07 -31.80
N SER A 2 -32.55 5.13 -31.01
CA SER A 2 -31.46 6.11 -30.86
C SER A 2 -30.39 5.47 -29.97
N ASN A 3 -29.20 5.25 -30.52
CA ASN A 3 -28.02 4.95 -29.72
C ASN A 3 -27.62 6.22 -28.97
N GLU A 4 -28.22 6.42 -27.80
CA GLU A 4 -27.70 7.34 -26.81
C GLU A 4 -26.45 6.70 -26.20
N TRP A 5 -25.27 7.02 -26.75
CA TRP A 5 -24.04 6.86 -25.99
C TRP A 5 -24.19 7.65 -24.69
N PRO A 6 -23.98 7.06 -23.50
CA PRO A 6 -24.08 7.81 -22.26
C PRO A 6 -23.14 9.01 -22.36
N ALA A 7 -23.66 10.20 -22.04
CA ALA A 7 -22.91 11.44 -22.00
C ALA A 7 -21.56 11.17 -21.32
N GLY A 8 -20.46 11.39 -22.05
CA GLY A 8 -19.12 11.04 -21.60
C GLY A 8 -18.90 11.52 -20.17
N ALA A 9 -18.46 10.61 -19.29
CA ALA A 9 -18.31 10.88 -17.87
C ALA A 9 -17.58 12.22 -17.66
N GLU A 10 -18.15 13.10 -16.83
CA GLU A 10 -17.66 14.46 -16.61
C GLU A 10 -16.15 14.46 -16.38
N ARG A 11 -15.41 15.31 -17.10
CA ARG A 11 -13.95 15.36 -16.95
C ARG A 11 -13.57 15.69 -15.51
N LEU A 12 -12.68 14.90 -14.92
CA LEU A 12 -12.20 15.17 -13.58
C LEU A 12 -11.35 16.45 -13.61
N SER A 13 -11.45 17.30 -12.59
CA SER A 13 -10.42 18.32 -12.38
C SER A 13 -9.11 17.65 -11.95
N ALA A 14 -7.97 18.34 -12.10
CA ALA A 14 -6.70 17.87 -11.58
C ALA A 14 -6.74 17.56 -10.06
N GLN A 15 -7.58 18.27 -9.30
CA GLN A 15 -7.80 18.02 -7.87
C GLN A 15 -8.65 16.76 -7.65
N ALA A 16 -9.75 16.61 -8.40
CA ALA A 16 -10.63 15.45 -8.32
C ALA A 16 -9.90 14.15 -8.69
N PHE A 17 -9.06 14.18 -9.73
CA PHE A 17 -8.22 13.04 -10.11
C PHE A 17 -7.30 12.61 -8.95
N ARG A 18 -6.56 13.56 -8.37
CA ARG A 18 -5.68 13.27 -7.22
C ARG A 18 -6.44 12.76 -6.02
N LYS A 19 -7.62 13.33 -5.75
CA LYS A 19 -8.49 12.89 -4.66
C LYS A 19 -8.91 11.44 -4.87
N GLN A 20 -9.34 11.08 -6.08
CA GLN A 20 -9.76 9.72 -6.39
C GLN A 20 -8.63 8.69 -6.25
N VAL A 21 -7.44 9.00 -6.77
CA VAL A 21 -6.23 8.18 -6.57
C VAL A 21 -5.96 7.98 -5.07
N LYS A 22 -5.95 9.08 -4.31
CA LYS A 22 -5.68 9.04 -2.87
C LYS A 22 -6.76 8.27 -2.09
N ASP A 23 -8.03 8.41 -2.45
CA ASP A 23 -9.16 7.77 -1.76
C ASP A 23 -9.13 6.25 -1.92
N LYS A 24 -8.67 5.76 -3.08
CA LYS A 24 -8.43 4.33 -3.35
C LYS A 24 -7.09 3.82 -2.80
N GLY A 25 -6.39 4.62 -2.00
CA GLY A 25 -5.12 4.24 -1.37
C GLY A 25 -3.90 4.26 -2.30
N TRP A 26 -4.03 4.77 -3.53
CA TRP A 26 -2.92 4.84 -4.47
C TRP A 26 -2.05 6.08 -4.25
N MET A 27 -0.78 5.96 -4.62
CA MET A 27 0.11 7.11 -4.86
C MET A 27 0.17 7.38 -6.37
N ILE A 28 0.29 8.65 -6.78
CA ILE A 28 0.38 9.02 -8.20
C ILE A 28 1.52 8.28 -8.93
N LYS A 29 2.68 8.15 -8.28
CA LYS A 29 3.82 7.35 -8.80
C LYS A 29 3.51 5.86 -8.98
N ALA A 30 2.70 5.28 -8.08
CA ALA A 30 2.31 3.87 -8.17
C ALA A 30 1.30 3.65 -9.31
N VAL A 31 0.42 4.61 -9.56
CA VAL A 31 -0.44 4.61 -10.74
C VAL A 31 0.39 4.75 -12.02
N ALA A 32 1.41 5.61 -12.03
CA ALA A 32 2.31 5.77 -13.17
C ALA A 32 3.04 4.45 -13.51
N ALA A 33 3.60 3.79 -12.50
CA ALA A 33 4.21 2.48 -12.65
C ALA A 33 3.20 1.43 -13.18
N ARG A 34 1.97 1.41 -12.65
CA ARG A 34 0.92 0.49 -13.12
C ARG A 34 0.53 0.73 -14.57
N TRP A 35 0.41 1.99 -14.97
CA TRP A 35 0.06 2.37 -16.34
C TRP A 35 1.26 2.39 -17.29
N GLN A 36 2.44 2.00 -16.81
CA GLN A 36 3.69 1.93 -17.59
C GLN A 36 4.06 3.26 -18.25
N ILE A 37 3.86 4.35 -17.51
CA ILE A 37 4.16 5.71 -17.93
C ILE A 37 5.14 6.36 -16.95
N SER A 38 5.92 7.33 -17.41
CA SER A 38 6.89 8.01 -16.54
C SER A 38 6.20 8.92 -15.52
N ASP A 39 6.80 9.10 -14.35
CA ASP A 39 6.33 10.01 -13.31
C ASP A 39 6.16 11.46 -13.83
N THR A 40 7.06 11.89 -14.72
CA THR A 40 6.99 13.19 -15.38
C THR A 40 5.78 13.28 -16.31
N TRP A 41 5.51 12.23 -17.08
CA TRP A 41 4.34 12.21 -17.98
C TRP A 41 3.04 12.11 -17.18
N MET A 42 2.99 11.30 -16.12
CA MET A 42 1.87 11.27 -15.19
C MET A 42 1.62 12.65 -14.57
N SER A 43 2.66 13.36 -14.16
CA SER A 43 2.53 14.71 -13.60
C SER A 43 1.96 15.71 -14.61
N LYS A 44 2.37 15.63 -15.88
CA LYS A 44 1.77 16.43 -16.96
C LYS A 44 0.31 16.05 -17.19
N LEU A 45 0.02 14.76 -17.28
CA LEU A 45 -1.32 14.22 -17.49
C LEU A 45 -2.30 14.66 -16.42
N VAL A 46 -1.94 14.53 -15.14
CA VAL A 46 -2.83 14.91 -14.02
C VAL A 46 -3.11 16.41 -13.98
N ASN A 47 -2.17 17.25 -14.44
CA ASN A 47 -2.33 18.69 -14.49
C ASN A 47 -3.04 19.20 -15.76
N ASP A 48 -3.17 18.36 -16.78
CA ASP A 48 -3.86 18.71 -18.02
C ASP A 48 -5.38 18.49 -17.88
N ASN A 49 -6.13 19.59 -17.79
CA ASN A 49 -7.60 19.55 -17.77
C ASN A 49 -8.22 19.21 -19.14
N ARG A 50 -7.42 19.16 -20.21
CA ARG A 50 -7.82 18.74 -21.56
C ARG A 50 -7.38 17.30 -21.88
N ARG A 51 -6.91 16.55 -20.88
CA ARG A 51 -6.58 15.12 -21.06
C ARG A 51 -7.77 14.33 -21.61
N GLY A 52 -7.46 13.26 -22.32
CA GLY A 52 -8.46 12.35 -22.85
C GLY A 52 -9.30 11.69 -21.75
N THR A 53 -10.59 11.51 -21.98
CA THR A 53 -11.55 10.96 -21.00
C THR A 53 -11.20 9.54 -20.56
N GLN A 54 -10.50 8.77 -21.40
CA GLN A 54 -10.02 7.42 -21.05
C GLN A 54 -9.14 7.40 -19.79
N TRP A 55 -8.44 8.50 -19.49
CA TRP A 55 -7.60 8.60 -18.29
C TRP A 55 -8.42 8.83 -17.02
N ASP A 56 -9.52 9.56 -17.14
CA ASP A 56 -10.46 9.72 -16.04
C ASP A 56 -11.21 8.41 -15.77
N ASP A 57 -11.58 7.68 -16.82
CA ASP A 57 -12.20 6.36 -16.70
C ASP A 57 -11.23 5.33 -16.10
N ALA A 58 -9.95 5.34 -16.54
CA ALA A 58 -8.91 4.52 -15.93
C ALA A 58 -8.70 4.87 -14.44
N CYS A 59 -8.75 6.15 -14.07
CA CYS A 59 -8.66 6.60 -12.68
C CYS A 59 -9.85 6.10 -11.83
N ARG A 60 -11.07 6.17 -12.39
CA ARG A 60 -12.29 5.63 -11.76
C ARG A 60 -12.22 4.11 -11.57
N GLY A 61 -11.69 3.42 -12.58
CA GLY A 61 -11.51 1.97 -12.62
C GLY A 61 -10.36 1.43 -11.77
N LEU A 62 -9.56 2.27 -11.11
CA LEU A 62 -8.53 1.79 -10.18
C LEU A 62 -9.17 0.94 -9.08
N PRO A 63 -8.58 -0.20 -8.68
CA PRO A 63 -9.08 -0.94 -7.53
C PRO A 63 -8.84 -0.15 -6.25
N ASP A 64 -9.71 -0.31 -5.25
CA ASP A 64 -9.45 0.25 -3.93
C ASP A 64 -8.39 -0.61 -3.23
N LEU A 65 -7.16 -0.09 -3.14
CA LEU A 65 -6.10 -0.81 -2.46
C LEU A 65 -6.37 -0.89 -0.96
N ARG A 66 -7.22 -0.05 -0.37
CA ARG A 66 -7.47 -0.09 1.08
C ARG A 66 -8.30 -1.28 1.52
N CYS A 67 -9.11 -1.86 0.63
CA CYS A 67 -10.04 -2.95 0.95
C CYS A 67 -10.95 -2.59 2.14
N GLY A 68 -11.45 -1.36 2.17
CA GLY A 68 -12.24 -0.85 3.30
C GLY A 68 -11.46 -0.57 4.59
N VAL A 69 -10.15 -0.86 4.64
CA VAL A 69 -9.32 -0.60 5.83
C VAL A 69 -8.77 0.83 5.80
N ALA A 70 -9.15 1.63 6.80
CA ALA A 70 -8.64 2.97 6.98
C ALA A 70 -7.14 2.99 7.29
N VAL A 71 -6.47 4.08 6.91
CA VAL A 71 -5.09 4.37 7.34
C VAL A 71 -5.05 4.47 8.86
N ILE A 72 -4.10 3.81 9.51
CA ILE A 72 -4.04 3.78 10.98
C ILE A 72 -3.66 5.15 11.51
N SER A 73 -4.55 5.77 12.28
CA SER A 73 -4.27 7.02 13.00
C SER A 73 -3.21 6.83 14.09
N ALA A 74 -2.64 7.92 14.59
CA ALA A 74 -1.68 7.83 15.69
C ALA A 74 -2.29 7.25 16.98
N ALA A 75 -3.59 7.46 17.21
CA ALA A 75 -4.29 6.91 18.36
C ALA A 75 -4.49 5.40 18.22
N GLU A 76 -4.99 4.95 17.06
CA GLU A 76 -5.16 3.54 16.74
C GLU A 76 -3.82 2.80 16.77
N LEU A 77 -2.75 3.41 16.26
CA LEU A 77 -1.43 2.80 16.28
C LEU A 77 -0.93 2.56 17.71
N ARG A 78 -1.16 3.51 18.64
CA ARG A 78 -0.81 3.33 20.05
C ARG A 78 -1.64 2.23 20.70
N ALA A 79 -2.94 2.19 20.42
CA ALA A 79 -3.82 1.14 20.92
C ALA A 79 -3.38 -0.24 20.41
N LEU A 80 -3.08 -0.34 19.12
CA LEU A 80 -2.64 -1.57 18.48
C LEU A 80 -1.31 -2.08 19.04
N LYS A 81 -0.31 -1.20 19.23
CA LYS A 81 0.96 -1.59 19.86
C LYS A 81 0.75 -2.10 21.29
N LYS A 82 -0.19 -1.49 22.04
CA LYS A 82 -0.54 -1.93 23.40
C LYS A 82 -1.20 -3.31 23.40
N GLU A 83 -2.14 -3.54 22.48
CA GLU A 83 -2.84 -4.82 22.30
C GLU A 83 -1.87 -5.94 21.92
N LYS A 84 -0.95 -5.68 20.98
CA LYS A 84 0.01 -6.66 20.46
C LYS A 84 1.24 -6.86 21.37
N GLY A 85 1.07 -6.84 22.69
CA GLY A 85 2.17 -7.10 23.63
C GLY A 85 3.01 -5.89 24.05
N GLY A 86 2.52 -4.67 23.80
CA GLY A 86 3.15 -3.45 24.34
C GLY A 86 4.40 -2.98 23.61
N TRP A 87 4.48 -3.19 22.29
CA TRP A 87 5.64 -2.83 21.47
C TRP A 87 6.10 -1.37 21.67
N MET A 88 7.31 -1.21 22.19
CA MET A 88 8.03 0.06 22.22
C MET A 88 8.78 0.30 20.91
N ASN A 89 9.11 1.56 20.61
CA ASN A 89 9.88 1.86 19.39
C ASN A 89 11.25 1.19 19.39
N SER A 90 11.91 1.05 20.55
CA SER A 90 13.18 0.35 20.71
C SER A 90 13.07 -1.15 20.38
N THR A 91 12.03 -1.83 20.89
CA THR A 91 11.79 -3.25 20.60
C THR A 91 11.42 -3.50 19.15
N LEU A 92 10.66 -2.58 18.54
CA LEU A 92 10.34 -2.63 17.11
C LEU A 92 11.57 -2.37 16.24
N ALA A 93 12.44 -1.45 16.67
CA ALA A 93 13.69 -1.14 16.00
C ALA A 93 14.60 -2.38 15.95
N ALA A 94 14.71 -3.10 17.07
CA ALA A 94 15.42 -4.39 17.12
C ALA A 94 14.79 -5.43 16.19
N ARG A 95 13.45 -5.62 16.26
CA ARG A 95 12.75 -6.60 15.42
C ARG A 95 12.94 -6.31 13.93
N TRP A 96 12.71 -5.07 13.51
CA TRP A 96 12.75 -4.65 12.11
C TRP A 96 14.15 -4.29 11.63
N ASN A 97 15.18 -4.51 12.44
CA ASN A 97 16.58 -4.17 12.17
C ASN A 97 16.75 -2.75 11.62
N MET A 98 16.19 -1.77 12.33
CA MET A 98 16.26 -0.35 12.00
C MET A 98 16.50 0.49 13.24
N THR A 99 16.66 1.80 13.09
CA THR A 99 16.83 2.70 14.25
C THR A 99 15.50 3.04 14.90
N GLU A 100 15.52 3.31 16.21
CA GLU A 100 14.34 3.78 16.94
C GLU A 100 13.78 5.09 16.36
N GLN A 101 14.66 5.97 15.87
CA GLN A 101 14.28 7.21 15.22
C GLN A 101 13.46 6.95 13.94
N THR A 102 13.85 5.95 13.14
CA THR A 102 13.13 5.54 11.94
C THR A 102 11.75 4.99 12.28
N VAL A 103 11.64 4.10 13.27
CA VAL A 103 10.33 3.59 13.77
C VAL A 103 9.46 4.74 14.28
N GLY A 104 10.06 5.67 15.03
CA GLY A 104 9.38 6.85 15.56
C GLY A 104 8.91 7.81 14.46
N HIS A 105 9.64 7.92 13.35
CA HIS A 105 9.22 8.69 12.18
C HIS A 105 7.97 8.08 11.55
N PHE A 106 7.98 6.79 11.23
CA PHE A 106 6.81 6.10 10.64
C PHE A 106 5.59 6.11 11.56
N SER A 107 5.80 5.98 12.87
CA SER A 107 4.71 6.01 13.84
C SER A 107 3.96 7.35 13.89
N ARG A 108 4.64 8.46 13.53
CA ARG A 108 4.07 9.82 13.55
C ARG A 108 3.52 10.26 12.20
N GLN A 109 3.94 9.63 11.11
CA GLN A 109 3.56 10.02 9.76
C GLN A 109 2.11 9.60 9.46
N THR A 110 1.25 10.57 9.20
CA THR A 110 -0.18 10.36 8.89
C THR A 110 -0.45 10.02 7.42
N CYS A 111 0.55 10.23 6.56
CA CYS A 111 0.52 9.92 5.12
C CYS A 111 1.62 8.92 4.74
N ARG A 112 1.73 7.83 5.50
CA ARG A 112 2.73 6.78 5.24
C ARG A 112 2.25 5.78 4.19
N VAL A 113 3.22 5.14 3.56
CA VAL A 113 3.00 4.00 2.65
C VAL A 113 2.29 2.89 3.43
N LEU A 114 1.29 2.25 2.81
CA LEU A 114 0.44 1.25 3.47
C LEU A 114 1.23 0.03 3.97
N LEU A 115 2.43 -0.21 3.42
CA LEU A 115 3.40 -1.19 3.92
C LEU A 115 3.58 -1.10 5.43
N TRP A 116 3.75 0.12 5.96
CA TRP A 116 3.99 0.30 7.40
C TRP A 116 2.72 0.08 8.21
N ASP A 117 1.56 0.50 7.71
CA ASP A 117 0.28 0.20 8.36
C ASP A 117 0.07 -1.31 8.45
N ASP A 118 0.36 -2.04 7.37
CA ASP A 118 0.25 -3.49 7.33
C ASP A 118 1.27 -4.12 8.29
N ALA A 119 2.51 -3.63 8.31
CA ALA A 119 3.53 -4.12 9.23
C ALA A 119 3.09 -3.95 10.69
N PHE A 120 2.47 -2.83 11.02
CA PHE A 120 1.88 -2.64 12.35
C PHE A 120 0.73 -3.61 12.60
N ARG A 121 -0.22 -3.79 11.67
CA ARG A 121 -1.35 -4.72 11.85
C ARG A 121 -0.92 -6.17 12.04
N GLY A 122 0.16 -6.58 11.38
CA GLY A 122 0.68 -7.93 11.48
C GLY A 122 1.70 -8.15 12.59
N LEU A 123 1.88 -7.18 13.49
CA LEU A 123 2.73 -7.39 14.67
C LEU A 123 2.23 -8.58 15.49
N PRO A 124 3.14 -9.49 15.88
CA PRO A 124 2.81 -10.57 16.81
C PRO A 124 2.68 -10.06 18.25
N HIS A 125 2.18 -10.91 19.17
CA HIS A 125 2.15 -10.57 20.59
C HIS A 125 3.55 -10.59 21.21
N THR A 126 4.42 -11.50 20.77
CA THR A 126 5.84 -11.55 21.12
C THR A 126 6.70 -11.73 19.86
N SER A 127 7.99 -11.43 19.94
CA SER A 127 8.89 -11.61 18.79
C SER A 127 8.99 -13.05 18.29
N GLU A 128 8.77 -14.01 19.19
CA GLU A 128 8.90 -15.45 18.93
C GLU A 128 7.67 -16.04 18.23
N ASP A 129 6.48 -15.43 18.40
CA ASP A 129 5.22 -15.94 17.82
C ASP A 129 5.14 -15.81 16.29
N ALA A 130 6.10 -15.11 15.66
CA ALA A 130 6.12 -14.89 14.23
C ALA A 130 7.56 -14.99 13.68
N PRO A 131 8.04 -16.22 13.41
CA PRO A 131 9.34 -16.44 12.78
C PRO A 131 9.37 -15.86 11.36
N PRO A 132 10.55 -15.67 10.74
CA PRO A 132 10.67 -15.25 9.36
C PRO A 132 9.89 -16.17 8.42
N LEU A 133 9.16 -15.61 7.46
CA LEU A 133 8.46 -16.42 6.46
C LEU A 133 9.47 -16.92 5.42
N THR A 134 9.24 -18.12 4.89
CA THR A 134 9.86 -18.52 3.62
C THR A 134 9.23 -17.75 2.46
N ALA A 135 9.90 -17.75 1.29
CA ALA A 135 9.35 -17.14 0.09
C ALA A 135 8.02 -17.79 -0.35
N GLU A 136 7.87 -19.10 -0.11
CA GLU A 136 6.65 -19.85 -0.41
C GLU A 136 5.51 -19.47 0.53
N GLU A 137 5.76 -19.42 1.84
CA GLU A 137 4.75 -19.00 2.82
C GLU A 137 4.30 -17.55 2.60
N PHE A 138 5.23 -16.67 2.23
CA PHE A 138 4.89 -15.30 1.87
C PHE A 138 3.91 -15.26 0.70
N ARG A 139 4.23 -15.96 -0.40
CA ARG A 139 3.36 -16.02 -1.59
C ARG A 139 2.01 -16.64 -1.27
N ALA A 140 2.00 -17.77 -0.57
CA ALA A 140 0.79 -18.45 -0.16
C ALA A 140 -0.11 -17.55 0.70
N LEU A 141 0.46 -16.76 1.62
CA LEU A 141 -0.30 -15.85 2.45
C LEU A 141 -0.90 -14.69 1.63
N THR A 142 -0.13 -14.13 0.70
CA THR A 142 -0.63 -13.06 -0.18
C THR A 142 -1.73 -13.56 -1.12
N GLU A 143 -1.56 -14.73 -1.70
CA GLU A 143 -2.53 -15.37 -2.59
C GLU A 143 -3.81 -15.72 -1.86
N LYS A 144 -3.70 -16.31 -0.66
CA LYS A 144 -4.85 -16.59 0.21
C LYS A 144 -5.70 -15.36 0.51
N LYS A 145 -5.06 -14.19 0.62
CA LYS A 145 -5.72 -12.90 0.87
C LYS A 145 -6.16 -12.18 -0.41
N GLY A 146 -6.00 -12.79 -1.59
CA GLY A 146 -6.39 -12.21 -2.87
C GLY A 146 -5.42 -11.17 -3.47
N TRP A 147 -4.21 -11.05 -2.92
CA TRP A 147 -3.22 -10.08 -3.37
C TRP A 147 -2.35 -10.65 -4.49
N THR A 148 -2.48 -10.08 -5.69
CA THR A 148 -1.50 -10.32 -6.75
C THR A 148 -0.23 -9.50 -6.51
N SER A 149 0.91 -9.95 -7.04
CA SER A 149 2.19 -9.23 -6.92
C SER A 149 2.11 -7.78 -7.39
N GLY A 150 1.38 -7.51 -8.47
CA GLY A 150 1.18 -6.15 -8.99
C GLY A 150 0.33 -5.26 -8.08
N LEU A 151 -0.72 -5.80 -7.46
CA LEU A 151 -1.54 -5.06 -6.49
C LEU A 151 -0.77 -4.81 -5.19
N LEU A 152 -0.01 -5.80 -4.74
CA LEU A 152 0.79 -5.71 -3.53
C LEU A 152 1.93 -4.69 -3.69
N ALA A 153 2.66 -4.75 -4.80
CA ALA A 153 3.71 -3.79 -5.13
C ALA A 153 3.16 -2.35 -5.16
N ALA A 154 1.97 -2.18 -5.74
CA ALA A 154 1.28 -0.89 -5.74
C ALA A 154 0.88 -0.42 -4.34
N ARG A 155 0.28 -1.29 -3.52
CA ARG A 155 -0.12 -0.99 -2.14
C ARG A 155 1.08 -0.55 -1.30
N TRP A 156 2.20 -1.24 -1.46
CA TRP A 156 3.44 -0.95 -0.74
C TRP A 156 4.34 0.06 -1.44
N ALA A 157 3.89 0.66 -2.54
CA ALA A 157 4.59 1.69 -3.31
C ALA A 157 6.03 1.31 -3.67
N VAL A 158 6.26 0.04 -4.00
CA VAL A 158 7.53 -0.52 -4.50
C VAL A 158 7.39 -1.00 -5.93
N SER A 159 8.51 -1.23 -6.61
CA SER A 159 8.45 -1.84 -7.95
C SER A 159 8.14 -3.35 -7.85
N PRO A 160 7.50 -3.96 -8.86
CA PRO A 160 7.30 -5.41 -8.89
C PRO A 160 8.61 -6.19 -8.82
N GLY A 161 9.69 -5.67 -9.44
CA GLY A 161 11.03 -6.27 -9.35
C GLY A 161 11.59 -6.25 -7.93
N GLN A 162 11.54 -5.09 -7.26
CA GLN A 162 11.95 -4.95 -5.87
C GLN A 162 11.16 -5.88 -4.94
N LEU A 163 9.84 -6.00 -5.15
CA LEU A 163 9.00 -6.92 -4.38
C LEU A 163 9.43 -8.37 -4.62
N SER A 164 9.66 -8.77 -5.87
CA SER A 164 10.10 -10.13 -6.21
C SER A 164 11.46 -10.47 -5.59
N GLU A 165 12.42 -9.56 -5.66
CA GLU A 165 13.74 -9.70 -5.04
C GLU A 165 13.63 -9.80 -3.51
N THR A 166 12.83 -8.92 -2.90
CA THR A 166 12.57 -8.93 -1.45
C THR A 166 11.99 -10.27 -1.01
N VAL A 167 10.93 -10.76 -1.67
CA VAL A 167 10.28 -12.04 -1.34
C VAL A 167 11.25 -13.22 -1.48
N SER A 168 12.19 -13.14 -2.42
CA SER A 168 13.16 -14.21 -2.66
C SER A 168 14.34 -14.18 -1.68
N THR A 169 14.56 -13.05 -0.99
CA THR A 169 15.62 -12.90 0.02
C THR A 169 15.18 -13.53 1.35
N PRO A 170 15.87 -14.57 1.85
CA PRO A 170 15.50 -15.25 3.10
C PRO A 170 15.61 -14.34 4.33
N ASP A 171 16.68 -13.55 4.41
CA ASP A 171 16.95 -12.64 5.54
C ASP A 171 16.38 -11.23 5.31
N ARG A 172 15.25 -11.12 4.62
CA ARG A 172 14.56 -9.84 4.45
C ARG A 172 14.13 -9.29 5.82
N GLY A 173 14.11 -7.96 5.93
CA GLY A 173 13.67 -7.31 7.16
C GLY A 173 12.28 -7.80 7.59
N SER A 174 12.14 -8.20 8.85
CA SER A 174 10.92 -8.83 9.38
C SER A 174 9.65 -7.97 9.24
N PHE A 175 9.79 -6.65 9.06
CA PHE A 175 8.66 -5.78 8.75
C PHE A 175 7.94 -6.15 7.45
N TRP A 176 8.62 -6.76 6.48
CA TRP A 176 7.99 -7.27 5.25
C TRP A 176 7.05 -8.44 5.56
N ASP A 177 7.50 -9.34 6.44
CA ASP A 177 6.70 -10.49 6.84
C ASP A 177 5.54 -10.06 7.76
N ASP A 178 5.80 -9.13 8.69
CA ASP A 178 4.74 -8.51 9.49
C ASP A 178 3.74 -7.79 8.58
N ALA A 179 4.20 -7.10 7.52
CA ALA A 179 3.30 -6.48 6.57
C ALA A 179 2.45 -7.51 5.82
N CYS A 180 3.05 -8.60 5.38
CA CYS A 180 2.34 -9.71 4.75
C CYS A 180 1.24 -10.29 5.68
N ARG A 181 1.57 -10.46 6.97
CA ARG A 181 0.62 -10.89 8.01
C ARG A 181 -0.50 -9.88 8.25
N GLY A 182 -0.21 -8.59 8.19
CA GLY A 182 -1.18 -7.53 8.42
C GLY A 182 -1.99 -7.08 7.20
N LEU A 183 -1.74 -7.66 6.02
CA LEU A 183 -2.56 -7.40 4.83
C LEU A 183 -4.04 -7.69 5.11
N PRO A 184 -4.97 -6.83 4.65
CA PRO A 184 -6.39 -7.14 4.68
C PRO A 184 -6.75 -8.17 3.62
N ASP A 185 -7.92 -8.78 3.74
CA ASP A 185 -8.47 -9.63 2.68
C ASP A 185 -8.95 -8.75 1.51
N PHE A 186 -8.50 -9.06 0.30
CA PHE A 186 -8.83 -8.35 -0.94
C PHE A 186 -9.99 -9.01 -1.71
N ILE A 187 -10.25 -10.30 -1.46
CA ILE A 187 -11.26 -11.14 -2.12
C ILE A 187 -12.47 -11.42 -1.23
#